data_AF-A0A2S3WHE0-F1
#
_entry.id   AF-A0A2S3WHE0-F1
#
_cell.length_a   1.000
_cell.length_b   1.000
_cell.length_c   1.000
_cell.angle_alpha   90.00
_cell.angle_beta   90.00
_cell.angle_gamma   90.00
#
_symmetry.space_group_name_H-M   'P 1'
#
loop_
_entity.id
_entity.type
_entity.pdbx_description
1 polymer ?
#
loop_
_entity_poly.entity_id
_entity_poly.type
_entity_poly.pdbx_seq_one_letter_code
_entity_poly.pdbx_strand_id
1 'polypeptide(L)'
;MVEHDFRYTLFNPQHTLIECRALVPGRYQVTGNGGSIQKDDVLLVTLKGSKDLSMRLTVESVRHLINPSGQWVAVASGPAFKELAILNWQIKCDSCEAVLDFEFAVDAKLGSKGHKPAASERVAALGWASKGDKHVCPRCQESAQ
;
A
#
# COMPACT_ATOMS: atom_id res chain seq x y z
N MET A 1 -10.78 2.49 -16.45
CA MET A 1 -10.17 2.35 -15.12
C MET A 1 -10.37 0.93 -14.64
N VAL A 2 -9.32 0.13 -14.73
CA VAL A 2 -9.21 -1.24 -14.20
C VAL A 2 -8.15 -1.24 -13.11
N GLU A 3 -8.36 -2.04 -12.06
CA GLU A 3 -7.34 -2.29 -11.04
C GLU A 3 -6.60 -3.58 -11.36
N HIS A 4 -5.27 -3.49 -11.41
CA HIS A 4 -4.38 -4.62 -11.65
C HIS A 4 -3.59 -4.92 -10.39
N ASP A 5 -3.75 -6.15 -9.88
CA ASP A 5 -3.05 -6.60 -8.68
C ASP A 5 -1.66 -7.15 -9.04
N PHE A 6 -0.64 -6.39 -8.64
CA PHE A 6 0.79 -6.69 -8.78
C PHE A 6 1.44 -6.97 -7.42
N ARG A 7 0.65 -7.23 -6.37
CA ARG A 7 1.19 -7.65 -5.08
C ARG A 7 1.90 -8.97 -5.26
N TYR A 8 2.97 -9.14 -4.49
CA TYR A 8 3.71 -10.40 -4.48
C TYR A 8 2.80 -11.51 -3.93
N THR A 9 2.31 -12.38 -4.82
CA THR A 9 1.53 -13.55 -4.47
C THR A 9 2.03 -14.75 -5.28
N LEU A 10 2.04 -15.93 -4.66
CA LEU A 10 2.44 -17.16 -5.37
C LEU A 10 1.41 -17.62 -6.41
N PHE A 11 0.19 -17.04 -6.39
CA PHE A 11 -0.97 -17.57 -7.09
C PHE A 11 -1.42 -16.74 -8.30
N ASN A 12 -0.76 -15.60 -8.60
CA ASN A 12 -1.10 -14.78 -9.77
C ASN A 12 0.07 -14.64 -10.74
N PRO A 13 0.40 -15.68 -11.53
CA PRO A 13 1.51 -15.64 -12.48
C PRO A 13 1.26 -14.70 -13.68
N GLN A 14 0.04 -14.19 -13.84
CA GLN A 14 -0.33 -13.32 -14.97
C GLN A 14 0.20 -11.90 -14.81
N HIS A 15 0.47 -11.44 -13.59
CA HIS A 15 0.97 -10.11 -13.28
C HIS A 15 2.29 -10.22 -12.53
N THR A 16 3.38 -9.79 -13.15
CA THR A 16 4.70 -9.77 -12.50
C THR A 16 5.18 -8.33 -12.37
N LEU A 17 5.39 -7.89 -11.12
CA LEU A 17 6.09 -6.64 -10.85
C LEU A 17 7.59 -6.87 -10.99
N ILE A 18 8.25 -6.14 -11.88
CA ILE A 18 9.70 -6.25 -12.11
C ILE A 18 10.45 -5.18 -11.32
N GLU A 19 9.99 -3.93 -11.40
CA GLU A 19 10.57 -2.81 -10.66
C GLU A 19 9.49 -1.78 -10.32
N CYS A 20 9.58 -1.18 -9.12
CA CYS A 20 8.87 0.04 -8.78
C CYS A 20 9.86 1.00 -8.14
N ARG A 21 10.05 2.16 -8.76
CA ARG A 21 11.03 3.17 -8.35
C ARG A 21 10.35 4.52 -8.20
N ALA A 22 10.57 5.19 -7.07
CA ALA A 22 10.20 6.59 -6.91
C ALA A 22 11.12 7.47 -7.79
N LEU A 23 10.53 8.29 -8.65
CA LEU A 23 11.24 9.30 -9.44
C LEU A 23 11.41 10.59 -8.63
N VAL A 24 10.30 11.02 -8.03
CA VAL A 24 10.17 12.11 -7.05
C VAL A 24 9.03 11.73 -6.09
N PRO A 25 8.89 12.37 -4.91
CA PRO A 25 7.79 12.06 -4.00
C PRO A 25 6.43 12.14 -4.74
N GLY A 26 5.67 11.05 -4.68
CA GLY A 26 4.35 10.95 -5.31
C GLY A 26 4.35 10.50 -6.77
N ARG A 27 5.53 10.32 -7.39
CA ARG A 27 5.66 9.90 -8.80
C ARG A 27 6.61 8.70 -8.94
N TYR A 28 6.14 7.70 -9.66
CA TYR A 28 6.77 6.39 -9.73
C TYR A 28 6.97 5.97 -11.18
N GLN A 29 8.10 5.30 -11.44
CA GLN A 29 8.26 4.46 -12.63
C GLN A 29 8.02 3.02 -12.21
N VAL A 30 7.09 2.36 -12.89
CA VAL A 30 6.72 0.97 -12.64
C VAL A 30 7.01 0.16 -13.88
N THR A 31 7.73 -0.93 -13.71
CA THR A 31 8.02 -1.90 -14.76
C THR A 31 7.35 -3.21 -14.37
N GLY A 32 6.55 -3.76 -15.27
CA GLY A 32 5.86 -5.02 -15.04
C GLY A 32 5.67 -5.82 -16.32
N ASN A 33 5.20 -7.04 -16.16
CA ASN A 33 4.81 -7.91 -17.26
C ASN A 33 3.38 -8.41 -17.03
N GLY A 34 2.63 -8.50 -18.13
CA GLY A 34 1.23 -8.91 -18.13
C GLY A 34 0.30 -7.77 -17.72
N GLY A 35 -1.00 -8.05 -17.78
CA GLY A 35 -2.03 -7.02 -17.72
C GLY A 35 -2.08 -6.20 -19.01
N SER A 36 -3.29 -5.76 -19.38
CA SER A 36 -3.47 -4.81 -20.48
C SER A 36 -3.50 -3.40 -19.92
N ILE A 37 -2.35 -2.92 -19.43
CA ILE A 37 -2.26 -1.67 -18.67
C ILE A 37 -2.58 -0.47 -19.56
N GLN A 38 -3.46 0.40 -19.09
CA GLN A 38 -3.81 1.64 -19.77
C GLN A 38 -3.60 2.85 -18.85
N LYS A 39 -3.63 4.03 -19.46
CA LYS A 39 -3.73 5.27 -18.71
C LYS A 39 -4.99 5.24 -17.82
N ASP A 40 -4.88 5.82 -16.63
CA ASP A 40 -5.92 5.89 -15.60
C ASP A 40 -6.27 4.54 -14.94
N ASP A 41 -5.56 3.46 -15.28
CA ASP A 41 -5.62 2.22 -14.50
C ASP A 41 -4.91 2.36 -13.15
N VAL A 42 -5.24 1.47 -12.21
CA VAL A 42 -4.63 1.43 -10.89
C VAL A 42 -3.76 0.17 -10.77
N LEU A 43 -2.52 0.35 -10.34
CA LEU A 43 -1.60 -0.72 -10.02
C LEU A 43 -1.55 -0.88 -8.50
N LEU A 44 -1.89 -2.06 -7.99
CA LEU A 44 -1.70 -2.39 -6.57
C LEU A 44 -0.35 -3.10 -6.42
N VAL A 45 0.64 -2.43 -5.83
CA VAL A 45 2.02 -2.96 -5.72
C VAL A 45 2.46 -3.10 -4.27
N THR A 46 3.13 -4.21 -3.93
CA THR A 46 3.68 -4.43 -2.58
C THR A 46 4.82 -3.45 -2.29
N LEU A 47 4.86 -2.90 -1.07
CA LEU A 47 5.99 -2.09 -0.61
C LEU A 47 7.20 -3.00 -0.37
N LYS A 48 8.35 -2.65 -0.96
CA LYS A 48 9.59 -3.39 -0.72
C LYS A 48 9.92 -3.41 0.78
N GLY A 49 10.11 -4.61 1.33
CA GLY A 49 10.42 -4.82 2.75
C GLY A 49 9.19 -4.98 3.65
N SER A 50 7.98 -4.82 3.13
CA SER A 50 6.74 -5.08 3.86
C SER A 50 6.24 -6.49 3.60
N LYS A 51 5.53 -7.05 4.58
CA LYS A 51 4.77 -8.30 4.45
C LYS A 51 3.39 -8.06 3.87
N ASP A 52 2.72 -6.99 4.31
CA ASP A 52 1.28 -6.80 4.08
C ASP A 52 0.89 -5.44 3.47
N LEU A 53 1.83 -4.50 3.37
CA LEU A 53 1.58 -3.18 2.80
C LEU A 53 1.67 -3.21 1.29
N SER A 54 0.70 -2.56 0.68
CA SER A 54 0.67 -2.25 -0.74
C SER A 54 0.31 -0.79 -0.94
N MET A 55 0.73 -0.23 -2.07
CA MET A 55 0.35 1.09 -2.52
C MET A 55 -0.46 0.98 -3.80
N ARG A 56 -1.41 1.90 -3.94
CA ARG A 56 -2.20 2.08 -5.16
C ARG A 56 -1.51 3.18 -5.98
N LEU A 57 -1.15 2.85 -7.22
CA LEU A 57 -0.51 3.78 -8.14
C LEU A 57 -1.41 3.97 -9.37
N THR A 58 -1.78 5.21 -9.67
CA THR A 58 -2.61 5.54 -10.84
C THR A 58 -1.71 5.81 -12.04
N VAL A 59 -1.92 5.09 -13.15
CA VAL A 59 -1.10 5.18 -14.36
C VAL A 59 -1.32 6.51 -15.07
N GLU A 60 -0.28 7.33 -15.18
CA GLU A 60 -0.27 8.58 -15.96
C GLU A 60 0.02 8.31 -17.43
N SER A 61 0.94 7.40 -17.72
CA SER A 61 1.33 6.98 -19.06
C SER A 61 1.95 5.60 -19.04
N VAL A 62 1.87 4.87 -20.16
CA VAL A 62 2.41 3.52 -20.30
C VAL A 62 3.04 3.32 -21.67
N ARG A 63 4.19 2.66 -21.68
CA ARG A 63 4.89 2.21 -22.89
C ARG A 63 5.03 0.70 -22.83
N HIS A 64 4.35 0.01 -23.76
CA HIS A 64 4.52 -1.42 -23.95
C HIS A 64 5.82 -1.71 -24.71
N LEU A 65 6.59 -2.69 -24.25
CA LEU A 65 7.84 -3.10 -24.87
C LEU A 65 7.56 -4.20 -25.90
N ILE A 66 8.31 -4.18 -27.00
CA ILE A 66 8.26 -5.22 -28.03
C ILE A 66 9.03 -6.47 -27.57
N ASN A 67 10.13 -6.26 -26.84
CA ASN A 67 10.97 -7.33 -26.31
C ASN A 67 11.45 -6.96 -24.89
N PRO A 68 11.27 -7.83 -23.88
CA PRO A 68 10.47 -9.07 -23.92
C PRO A 68 8.97 -8.80 -24.06
N SER A 69 8.28 -9.73 -24.72
CA SER A 69 6.84 -9.63 -24.96
C SER A 69 6.04 -9.54 -23.64
N GLY A 70 5.00 -8.72 -23.65
CA GLY A 70 4.12 -8.51 -22.49
C GLY A 70 4.70 -7.58 -21.41
N GLN A 71 5.96 -7.15 -21.54
CA GLN A 71 6.55 -6.17 -20.61
C GLN A 71 6.13 -4.76 -20.97
N TRP A 72 5.99 -3.91 -19.96
CA TRP A 72 5.69 -2.50 -20.10
C TRP A 72 6.42 -1.67 -19.04
N VAL A 73 6.54 -0.38 -19.30
CA VAL A 73 7.01 0.63 -18.36
C VAL A 73 5.95 1.72 -18.26
N ALA A 74 5.49 2.01 -17.06
CA ALA A 74 4.51 3.04 -16.78
C ALA A 74 5.09 4.12 -15.88
N VAL A 75 4.64 5.36 -16.08
CA VAL A 75 4.75 6.42 -15.09
C VAL A 75 3.41 6.48 -14.36
N ALA A 76 3.45 6.49 -13.03
CA ALA A 76 2.27 6.48 -12.20
C ALA A 76 2.38 7.45 -11.02
N SER A 77 1.24 7.97 -10.56
CA SER A 77 1.12 8.81 -9.37
C SER A 77 0.67 7.98 -8.17
N GLY A 78 1.14 8.30 -6.97
CA GLY A 78 0.78 7.58 -5.74
C GLY A 78 1.12 8.34 -4.46
N PRO A 79 1.20 7.65 -3.31
CA PRO A 79 1.61 8.24 -2.04
C PRO A 79 2.94 9.00 -2.15
N ALA A 80 3.10 10.10 -1.42
CA ALA A 80 4.31 10.90 -1.49
C ALA A 80 5.20 10.68 -0.26
N PHE A 81 6.23 9.84 -0.42
CA PHE A 81 7.29 9.66 0.59
C PHE A 81 8.56 10.36 0.13
N LYS A 82 9.11 11.27 0.95
CA LYS A 82 10.50 11.75 0.77
C LYS A 82 11.49 10.67 1.20
N GLU A 83 11.18 9.96 2.28
CA GLU A 83 11.95 8.82 2.75
C GLU A 83 10.99 7.77 3.32
N LEU A 84 10.79 6.66 2.61
CA LEU A 84 9.86 5.61 3.07
C LEU A 84 10.47 4.84 4.25
N ALA A 85 9.75 4.79 5.36
CA ALA A 85 9.99 3.83 6.44
C ALA A 85 8.74 2.96 6.66
N ILE A 86 8.97 1.67 6.91
CA ILE A 86 7.94 0.73 7.33
C ILE A 86 8.19 0.45 8.81
N LEU A 87 7.19 0.73 9.63
CA LEU A 87 7.22 0.50 11.07
C LEU A 87 6.15 -0.52 11.45
N ASN A 88 6.37 -1.20 12.58
CA ASN A 88 5.42 -2.13 13.15
C ASN A 88 4.91 -1.56 14.48
N TRP A 89 3.62 -1.77 14.75
CA TRP A 89 3.03 -1.43 16.03
C TRP A 89 1.97 -2.47 16.42
N GLN A 90 1.81 -2.64 17.72
CA GLN A 90 0.85 -3.55 18.30
C GLN A 90 -0.10 -2.77 19.22
N ILE A 91 -1.40 -2.98 19.03
CA ILE A 91 -2.46 -2.44 19.88
C ILE A 91 -3.36 -3.56 20.40
N LYS A 92 -4.09 -3.28 21.47
CA LYS A 92 -5.11 -4.17 22.03
C LYS A 92 -6.48 -3.53 21.92
N CYS A 93 -7.50 -4.35 21.67
CA CYS A 93 -8.88 -3.92 21.76
C CYS A 93 -9.24 -3.62 23.22
N ASP A 94 -9.73 -2.42 23.51
CA ASP A 94 -10.15 -2.02 24.86
C ASP A 94 -11.39 -2.79 25.38
N SER A 95 -12.09 -3.55 24.54
CA SER A 95 -13.29 -4.30 24.92
C SER A 95 -13.07 -5.80 25.09
N CYS A 96 -12.21 -6.42 24.28
CA CYS A 96 -12.03 -7.88 24.27
C CYS A 96 -10.57 -8.33 24.30
N GLU A 97 -9.63 -7.39 24.47
CA GLU A 97 -8.19 -7.61 24.54
C GLU A 97 -7.55 -8.26 23.31
N ALA A 98 -8.31 -8.44 22.23
CA ALA A 98 -7.78 -8.90 20.95
C ALA A 98 -6.60 -8.02 20.52
N VAL A 99 -5.52 -8.66 20.07
CA VAL A 99 -4.30 -7.98 19.65
C VAL A 99 -4.35 -7.73 18.14
N LEU A 100 -4.02 -6.51 17.74
CA LEU A 100 -3.69 -6.18 16.36
C LEU A 100 -2.19 -5.86 16.28
N ASP A 101 -1.46 -6.70 15.57
CA ASP A 101 -0.07 -6.49 15.19
C ASP A 101 -0.04 -6.13 13.70
N PHE A 102 0.50 -4.95 13.35
CA PHE A 102 0.42 -4.45 11.98
C PHE A 102 1.59 -3.56 11.57
N GLU A 103 1.88 -3.60 10.27
CA GLU A 103 2.80 -2.68 9.61
C GLU A 103 2.08 -1.41 9.14
N PHE A 104 2.78 -0.27 9.17
CA PHE A 104 2.35 0.99 8.55
C PHE A 104 3.53 1.72 7.90
N ALA A 105 3.25 2.46 6.82
CA ALA A 105 4.24 3.24 6.09
C ALA A 105 4.22 4.71 6.54
N VAL A 106 5.40 5.32 6.71
CA VAL A 106 5.56 6.73 7.09
C VAL A 106 6.67 7.38 6.27
N ASP A 107 6.55 8.69 6.05
CA ASP A 107 7.70 9.49 5.59
C ASP A 107 8.62 9.76 6.78
N ALA A 108 9.78 9.10 6.80
CA ALA A 108 10.78 9.22 7.86
C ALA A 108 11.30 10.65 8.04
N LYS A 109 11.19 11.52 7.01
CA LYS A 109 11.52 12.95 7.15
C LYS A 109 10.62 13.69 8.15
N LEU A 110 9.44 13.16 8.46
CA LEU A 110 8.54 13.74 9.47
C LEU A 110 8.97 13.38 10.91
N GLY A 111 9.90 12.43 11.07
CA GLY A 111 10.29 11.89 12.37
C GLY A 111 9.09 11.36 13.17
N SER A 112 9.20 11.41 14.51
CA SER A 112 8.17 10.91 15.42
C SER A 112 6.79 11.56 15.23
N LYS A 113 6.73 12.79 14.70
CA LYS A 113 5.47 13.49 14.42
C LYS A 113 4.65 12.81 13.32
N GLY A 114 5.29 12.07 12.41
CA GLY A 114 4.62 11.32 11.35
C GLY A 114 4.06 9.96 11.81
N HIS A 115 4.52 9.42 12.94
CA HIS A 115 4.18 8.05 13.34
C HIS A 115 2.71 7.92 13.75
N LYS A 116 2.23 8.76 14.68
CA LYS A 116 0.84 8.71 15.17
C LYS A 116 -0.20 8.86 14.04
N PRO A 117 -0.10 9.84 13.12
CA PRO A 117 -1.09 9.95 12.03
C PRO A 117 -1.04 8.74 11.08
N ALA A 118 0.15 8.29 10.67
CA ALA A 118 0.28 7.14 9.77
C ALA A 118 -0.24 5.83 10.39
N ALA A 119 0.05 5.60 11.68
CA ALA A 119 -0.47 4.47 12.42
C ALA A 119 -2.01 4.54 12.54
N SER A 120 -2.56 5.71 12.85
CA SER A 120 -4.02 5.89 12.99
C SER A 120 -4.77 5.65 11.68
N GLU A 121 -4.23 6.15 10.56
CA GLU A 121 -4.77 5.89 9.22
C GLU A 121 -4.75 4.40 8.90
N ARG A 122 -3.66 3.70 9.25
CA ARG A 122 -3.55 2.26 9.04
C ARG A 122 -4.54 1.47 9.91
N VAL A 123 -4.72 1.83 11.18
CA VAL A 123 -5.72 1.21 12.07
C VAL A 123 -7.12 1.34 11.46
N ALA A 124 -7.48 2.53 10.98
CA ALA A 124 -8.76 2.76 10.31
C ALA A 124 -8.90 1.92 9.02
N ALA A 125 -7.84 1.84 8.20
CA ALA A 125 -7.83 1.03 6.99
C ALA A 125 -7.97 -0.49 7.27
N LEU A 126 -7.59 -0.95 8.46
CA LEU A 126 -7.80 -2.32 8.93
C LEU A 126 -9.18 -2.53 9.57
N GLY A 127 -10.06 -1.53 9.52
CA GLY A 127 -11.44 -1.59 10.04
C GLY A 127 -11.56 -1.36 11.55
N TRP A 128 -10.47 -1.00 12.23
CA TRP A 128 -10.49 -0.71 13.66
C TRP A 128 -10.90 0.75 13.91
N ALA A 129 -11.75 0.96 14.92
CA ALA A 129 -12.12 2.29 15.37
C ALA A 129 -11.12 2.79 16.42
N SER A 130 -10.72 4.05 16.30
CA SER A 130 -9.88 4.72 17.30
C SER A 130 -10.53 5.99 17.79
N LYS A 131 -10.66 6.16 19.11
CA LYS A 131 -11.16 7.40 19.74
C LYS A 131 -10.23 7.80 20.87
N GLY A 132 -9.43 8.84 20.63
CA GLY A 132 -8.34 9.20 21.55
C GLY A 132 -7.29 8.09 21.57
N ASP A 133 -7.02 7.55 22.75
CA ASP A 133 -6.07 6.45 22.95
C ASP A 133 -6.77 5.07 23.06
N LYS A 134 -8.10 5.02 22.84
CA LYS A 134 -8.86 3.75 22.80
C LYS A 134 -8.96 3.21 21.39
N HIS A 135 -8.81 1.89 21.27
CA HIS A 135 -8.89 1.12 20.04
C HIS A 135 -9.92 -0.01 20.19
N VAL A 136 -10.83 -0.13 19.22
CA VAL A 136 -11.89 -1.14 19.24
C VAL A 136 -11.87 -1.95 17.95
N CYS A 137 -11.78 -3.27 18.07
CA CYS A 137 -11.76 -4.17 16.93
C CYS A 137 -13.12 -4.21 16.19
N PRO A 138 -13.17 -4.59 14.90
CA PRO A 138 -14.40 -4.63 14.11
C PRO A 138 -15.53 -5.41 14.80
N ARG A 139 -15.20 -6.57 15.39
CA ARG A 139 -16.16 -7.41 16.12
C ARG A 139 -16.83 -6.70 17.30
N CYS A 140 -16.06 -5.93 18.07
CA CYS A 140 -16.60 -5.18 19.22
C CYS A 140 -17.34 -3.91 18.79
N GLN A 141 -17.07 -3.38 17.60
CA GLN A 141 -17.85 -2.28 17.03
C GLN A 141 -19.26 -2.75 16.68
N GLU A 142 -19.40 -3.91 16.03
CA GLU A 142 -20.71 -4.50 15.69
C GLU A 142 -21.52 -4.88 16.94
N SER A 143 -20.87 -5.27 18.03
CA SER A 143 -21.55 -5.66 19.28
C SER A 143 -22.12 -4.48 20.07
N ALA A 144 -21.75 -3.25 19.72
CA ALA A 144 -22.22 -2.03 20.38
C ALA A 144 -23.41 -1.36 19.66
N GLN A 145 -23.92 -2.00 18.61
CA GLN A 145 -24.96 -1.50 17.71
C GLN A 145 -26.25 -2.30 17.89
#